data_AF-A0A7R9ZUG5-F1
#
_entry.id   AF-A0A7R9ZUG5-F1
#
_cell.length_a   1.000
_cell.length_b   1.000
_cell.length_c   1.000
_cell.angle_alpha   90.00
_cell.angle_beta   90.00
_cell.angle_gamma   90.00
#
_symmetry.space_group_name_H-M   'P 1'
#
loop_
_entity.id
_entity.type
_entity.pdbx_description
1 polymer ?
#
loop_
_entity_poly.entity_id
_entity_poly.type
_entity_poly.pdbx_seq_one_letter_code
_entity_poly.pdbx_strand_id
1 'polypeptide(L)'
;SACQSNQLAADAVVSAVQLIQQFSEFQVSKIISNPNDQRLSPLLAKTFLWFFNRWAPAYILPGTYGTSTTPSTISLAWASPEKVRESISFLITLCLHYNCYWPQEGQVQENATLVLLSLAKRGSNLRLGIVSIPQFRQLVIYFCLTCGIRHSASNEEFEAMVQNKAGNNYQNMNLDVNMLRGFHRLPYEIKGKLLTAILTSCGEKEDEASCALLNDCLTALHDAFSSLVNVLATKQMKPDNMDAKEMACLCISLFDGVAL
;
A
#
# COMPACT_ATOMS: atom_id res chain seq x y z
N SER A 1 -24.28 17.46 -25.50
CA SER A 1 -25.48 16.73 -25.05
C SER A 1 -25.66 15.39 -25.80
N ALA A 2 -24.63 14.54 -25.93
CA ALA A 2 -24.77 13.15 -26.40
C ALA A 2 -24.45 12.11 -25.30
N CYS A 3 -23.70 12.50 -24.26
CA CYS A 3 -23.36 11.65 -23.12
C CYS A 3 -24.28 11.81 -21.90
N GLN A 4 -25.29 12.69 -21.97
CA GLN A 4 -26.20 12.96 -20.84
C GLN A 4 -27.38 11.97 -20.75
N SER A 5 -27.60 11.12 -21.76
CA SER A 5 -28.81 10.29 -21.86
C SER A 5 -28.58 8.85 -22.33
N ASN A 6 -27.33 8.39 -22.45
CA ASN A 6 -27.06 7.01 -22.88
C ASN A 6 -26.83 6.10 -21.66
N GLN A 7 -27.92 5.81 -20.94
CA GLN A 7 -27.92 4.88 -19.80
C GLN A 7 -27.27 3.54 -20.17
N LEU A 8 -27.53 3.03 -21.38
CA LEU A 8 -26.94 1.78 -21.87
C LEU A 8 -25.41 1.84 -21.94
N ALA A 9 -24.84 2.98 -22.38
CA ALA A 9 -23.39 3.16 -22.39
C ALA A 9 -22.82 3.27 -20.97
N ALA A 10 -23.54 3.94 -20.05
CA ALA A 10 -23.13 4.01 -18.66
C ALA A 10 -23.14 2.63 -17.99
N ASP A 11 -24.20 1.85 -18.20
CA ASP A 11 -24.33 0.49 -17.68
C ASP A 11 -23.22 -0.42 -18.25
N ALA A 12 -22.94 -0.32 -19.55
CA ALA A 12 -21.85 -1.08 -20.17
C ALA A 12 -20.47 -0.75 -19.58
N VAL A 13 -20.19 0.53 -19.30
CA VAL A 13 -18.94 0.95 -18.64
C VAL A 13 -18.87 0.41 -17.22
N VAL A 14 -19.96 0.50 -16.45
CA VAL A 14 -20.03 -0.04 -15.08
C VAL A 14 -19.78 -1.55 -15.08
N SER A 15 -20.44 -2.30 -15.96
CA SER A 15 -20.24 -3.74 -16.11
C SER A 15 -18.79 -4.08 -16.50
N ALA A 16 -18.18 -3.32 -17.40
CA ALA A 16 -16.79 -3.54 -17.81
C ALA A 16 -15.82 -3.32 -16.64
N VAL A 17 -15.99 -2.26 -15.85
CA VAL A 17 -15.18 -1.99 -14.65
C VAL A 17 -15.34 -3.12 -13.63
N GLN A 18 -16.57 -3.55 -13.37
CA GLN A 18 -16.86 -4.66 -12.44
C GLN A 18 -16.20 -5.97 -12.90
N LEU A 19 -16.21 -6.26 -14.19
CA LEU A 19 -15.54 -7.45 -14.74
C LEU A 19 -14.02 -7.38 -14.53
N ILE A 20 -13.40 -6.20 -14.72
CA ILE A 20 -11.97 -5.99 -14.46
C ILE A 20 -11.66 -6.18 -12.98
N GLN A 21 -12.50 -5.65 -12.07
CA GLN A 21 -12.37 -5.86 -10.62
C GLN A 21 -12.42 -7.36 -10.30
N GLN A 22 -13.46 -8.07 -10.72
CA GLN A 22 -13.62 -9.51 -10.50
C GLN A 22 -12.43 -10.31 -11.05
N PHE A 23 -11.92 -9.94 -12.22
CA PHE A 23 -10.80 -10.65 -12.81
C PHE A 23 -9.50 -10.42 -12.02
N SER A 24 -9.28 -9.21 -11.52
CA SER A 24 -8.13 -8.91 -10.66
C SER A 24 -8.23 -9.59 -9.28
N GLU A 25 -9.43 -9.67 -8.69
CA GLU A 25 -9.68 -10.44 -7.46
C GLU A 25 -9.43 -11.93 -7.68
N PHE A 26 -9.88 -12.47 -8.81
CA PHE A 26 -9.62 -13.84 -9.18
C PHE A 26 -8.12 -14.11 -9.30
N GLN A 27 -7.36 -13.22 -9.97
CA GLN A 27 -5.92 -13.33 -10.04
C GLN A 27 -5.28 -13.35 -8.64
N VAL A 28 -5.66 -12.41 -7.76
CA VAL A 28 -5.17 -12.36 -6.38
C VAL A 28 -5.51 -13.65 -5.62
N SER A 29 -6.72 -14.18 -5.77
CA SER A 29 -7.12 -15.44 -5.11
C SER A 29 -6.22 -16.61 -5.51
N LYS A 30 -5.77 -16.64 -6.77
CA LYS A 30 -4.82 -17.65 -7.26
C LYS A 30 -3.41 -17.42 -6.73
N ILE A 31 -2.98 -16.16 -6.62
CA ILE A 31 -1.71 -15.80 -5.99
C ILE A 31 -1.71 -16.26 -4.52
N ILE A 32 -2.75 -15.96 -3.75
CA ILE A 32 -2.87 -16.39 -2.35
C ILE A 32 -2.76 -17.91 -2.23
N SER A 33 -3.41 -18.64 -3.15
CA SER A 33 -3.41 -20.10 -3.14
C SER A 33 -2.05 -20.70 -3.52
N ASN A 34 -1.32 -20.07 -4.45
CA ASN A 34 0.01 -20.49 -4.89
C ASN A 34 0.79 -19.29 -5.47
N PRO A 35 1.56 -18.56 -4.63
CA PRO A 35 2.27 -17.35 -5.07
C PRO A 35 3.33 -17.61 -6.14
N ASN A 36 3.84 -18.84 -6.19
CA ASN A 36 4.92 -19.28 -7.08
C ASN A 36 4.39 -19.95 -8.36
N ASP A 37 3.08 -19.91 -8.63
CA ASP A 37 2.52 -20.44 -9.88
C ASP A 37 2.98 -19.62 -11.07
N GLN A 38 3.89 -20.18 -11.87
CA GLN A 38 4.48 -19.54 -13.06
C GLN A 38 3.45 -19.20 -14.15
N ARG A 39 2.22 -19.73 -14.07
CA ARG A 39 1.14 -19.43 -15.01
C ARG A 39 0.44 -18.11 -14.70
N LEU A 40 0.64 -17.57 -13.51
CA LEU A 40 0.11 -16.26 -13.13
C LEU A 40 0.93 -15.18 -13.82
N SER A 41 0.26 -14.14 -14.33
CA SER A 41 0.89 -13.11 -15.16
C SER A 41 1.08 -11.79 -14.41
N PRO A 42 2.32 -11.41 -14.02
CA PRO A 42 2.62 -10.08 -13.51
C PRO A 42 2.26 -8.96 -14.49
N LEU A 43 2.35 -9.22 -15.80
CA LEU A 43 1.94 -8.27 -16.84
C LEU A 43 0.44 -7.96 -16.76
N LEU A 44 -0.38 -8.98 -16.48
CA LEU A 44 -1.81 -8.79 -16.29
C LEU A 44 -2.10 -7.97 -15.03
N ALA A 45 -1.43 -8.25 -13.91
CA ALA A 45 -1.57 -7.48 -12.68
C ALA A 45 -1.17 -6.01 -12.86
N LYS A 46 -0.04 -5.76 -13.54
CA LYS A 46 0.38 -4.42 -13.94
C LYS A 46 -0.71 -3.70 -14.74
N THR A 47 -1.34 -4.39 -15.68
CA THR A 47 -2.42 -3.83 -16.51
C THR A 47 -3.63 -3.43 -15.66
N PHE A 48 -4.02 -4.28 -14.71
CA PHE A 48 -5.10 -3.96 -13.76
C PHE A 48 -4.75 -2.73 -12.92
N LEU A 49 -3.57 -2.70 -12.30
CA LEU A 49 -3.14 -1.58 -11.47
C LEU A 49 -3.05 -0.28 -12.27
N TRP A 50 -2.50 -0.33 -13.49
CA TRP A 50 -2.45 0.82 -14.39
C TRP A 50 -3.84 1.36 -14.72
N PHE A 51 -4.81 0.47 -14.97
CA PHE A 51 -6.20 0.84 -15.21
C PHE A 51 -6.80 1.52 -13.97
N PHE A 52 -6.64 0.91 -12.80
CA PHE A 52 -7.18 1.44 -11.56
C PHE A 52 -6.52 2.75 -11.11
N ASN A 53 -5.24 2.95 -11.39
CA ASN A 53 -4.54 4.21 -11.14
C ASN A 53 -5.14 5.39 -11.94
N ARG A 54 -5.79 5.10 -13.08
CA ARG A 54 -6.50 6.12 -13.88
C ARG A 54 -7.97 6.22 -13.51
N TRP A 55 -8.61 5.07 -13.33
CA TRP A 55 -10.05 4.99 -13.03
C TRP A 55 -10.37 5.53 -11.64
N ALA A 56 -9.65 5.09 -10.60
CA ALA A 56 -10.02 5.38 -9.23
C ALA A 56 -10.04 6.88 -8.91
N PRO A 57 -9.02 7.69 -9.29
CA PRO A 57 -9.05 9.13 -9.06
C PRO A 57 -10.13 9.88 -9.86
N ALA A 58 -10.60 9.31 -10.97
CA ALA A 58 -11.60 9.92 -11.83
C ALA A 58 -13.05 9.66 -11.37
N TYR A 59 -13.30 8.48 -10.78
CA TYR A 59 -14.66 8.00 -10.52
C TYR A 59 -14.98 7.74 -9.05
N ILE A 60 -13.99 7.53 -8.17
CA ILE A 60 -14.23 7.41 -6.71
C ILE A 60 -14.21 8.81 -6.10
N LEU A 61 -15.33 9.20 -5.48
CA LEU A 61 -15.54 10.55 -4.95
C LEU A 61 -15.13 11.63 -5.97
N PRO A 62 -15.80 11.68 -7.14
CA PRO A 62 -15.44 12.62 -8.18
C PRO A 62 -15.58 14.05 -7.64
N GLY A 63 -14.49 14.81 -7.68
CA GLY A 63 -14.57 16.25 -7.46
C GLY A 63 -15.40 16.89 -8.56
N THR A 64 -15.96 18.07 -8.30
CA THR A 64 -16.62 18.88 -9.32
C THR A 64 -15.57 19.38 -10.33
N TYR A 65 -15.31 18.61 -11.38
CA TYR A 65 -14.48 19.05 -12.50
C TYR A 65 -15.33 19.88 -13.46
N GLY A 66 -15.04 21.18 -13.53
CA GLY A 66 -15.66 22.12 -14.47
C GLY A 66 -17.00 22.71 -14.01
N THR A 67 -17.50 23.67 -14.79
CA THR A 67 -18.74 24.43 -14.58
C THR A 67 -20.03 23.63 -14.81
N SER A 68 -19.92 22.32 -15.08
CA SER A 68 -21.08 21.43 -15.26
C SER A 68 -21.69 21.09 -13.91
N THR A 69 -22.87 21.65 -13.64
CA THR A 69 -23.64 21.41 -12.41
C THR A 69 -24.34 20.05 -12.37
N THR A 70 -24.26 19.26 -13.45
CA THR A 70 -24.85 17.92 -13.53
C THR A 70 -23.76 16.84 -13.57
N PRO A 71 -23.67 15.97 -12.54
CA PRO A 71 -22.81 14.79 -12.56
C PRO A 71 -23.22 13.86 -13.70
N SER A 72 -22.25 13.26 -14.39
CA SER A 72 -22.56 12.22 -15.38
C SER A 72 -23.10 10.96 -14.71
N THR A 73 -23.98 10.20 -15.36
CA THR A 73 -24.50 8.91 -14.86
C THR A 73 -23.37 7.95 -14.47
N ILE A 74 -22.27 7.96 -15.23
CA ILE A 74 -21.07 7.15 -14.96
C ILE A 74 -20.40 7.60 -13.65
N SER A 75 -20.28 8.90 -13.42
CA SER A 75 -19.70 9.44 -12.19
C SER A 75 -20.54 9.11 -10.95
N LEU A 76 -21.87 8.99 -11.10
CA LEU A 76 -22.77 8.65 -10.01
C LEU A 76 -22.66 7.17 -9.58
N ALA A 77 -22.24 6.28 -10.48
CA ALA A 77 -22.16 4.84 -10.19
C ALA A 77 -21.21 4.47 -9.04
N TRP A 78 -20.21 5.31 -8.77
CA TRP A 78 -19.25 5.13 -7.66
C TRP A 78 -19.21 6.31 -6.68
N ALA A 79 -20.26 7.15 -6.69
CA ALA A 79 -20.35 8.29 -5.79
C ALA A 79 -20.99 7.95 -4.43
N SER A 80 -21.67 6.81 -4.29
CA SER A 80 -22.30 6.43 -3.02
C SER A 80 -21.25 6.07 -1.97
N PRO A 81 -21.47 6.39 -0.68
CA PRO A 81 -20.50 6.07 0.39
C PRO A 81 -20.13 4.58 0.46
N GLU A 82 -21.11 3.70 0.21
CA GLU A 82 -20.90 2.26 0.18
C GLU A 82 -19.97 1.85 -0.97
N LYS A 83 -20.25 2.31 -2.20
CA LYS A 83 -19.43 1.98 -3.38
C LYS A 83 -18.04 2.56 -3.30
N VAL A 84 -17.91 3.75 -2.70
CA VAL A 84 -16.61 4.37 -2.40
C VAL A 84 -15.81 3.47 -1.47
N ARG A 85 -16.39 3.08 -0.33
CA ARG A 85 -15.74 2.20 0.65
C ARG A 85 -15.36 0.84 0.07
N GLU A 86 -16.26 0.20 -0.67
CA GLU A 86 -16.01 -1.06 -1.38
C GLU A 86 -14.83 -0.92 -2.36
N SER A 87 -14.84 0.14 -3.18
CA SER A 87 -13.80 0.36 -4.18
C SER A 87 -12.43 0.63 -3.55
N ILE A 88 -12.38 1.45 -2.49
CA ILE A 88 -11.13 1.70 -1.74
C ILE A 88 -10.64 0.41 -1.09
N SER A 89 -11.53 -0.33 -0.43
CA SER A 89 -11.17 -1.61 0.22
C SER A 89 -10.61 -2.61 -0.79
N PHE A 90 -11.26 -2.77 -1.94
CA PHE A 90 -10.78 -3.59 -3.04
C PHE A 90 -9.38 -3.17 -3.51
N LEU A 91 -9.16 -1.88 -3.80
CA LEU A 91 -7.87 -1.39 -4.31
C LEU A 91 -6.74 -1.57 -3.29
N ILE A 92 -6.99 -1.30 -2.02
CA ILE A 92 -6.00 -1.46 -0.95
C ILE A 92 -5.66 -2.93 -0.75
N THR A 93 -6.68 -3.80 -0.77
CA THR A 93 -6.50 -5.26 -0.67
C THR A 93 -5.65 -5.78 -1.83
N LEU A 94 -5.96 -5.35 -3.05
CA LEU A 94 -5.21 -5.68 -4.26
C LEU A 94 -3.73 -5.25 -4.13
N CYS A 95 -3.49 -4.00 -3.72
CA CYS A 95 -2.13 -3.48 -3.54
C CYS A 95 -1.37 -4.22 -2.43
N LEU A 96 -2.00 -4.50 -1.29
CA LEU A 96 -1.40 -5.25 -0.19
C LEU A 96 -0.95 -6.64 -0.65
N HIS A 97 -1.82 -7.39 -1.33
CA HIS A 97 -1.48 -8.73 -1.78
C HIS A 97 -0.37 -8.75 -2.81
N TYR A 98 -0.35 -7.82 -3.77
CA TYR A 98 0.77 -7.74 -4.71
C TYR A 98 2.09 -7.39 -4.04
N ASN A 99 2.08 -6.43 -3.10
CA ASN A 99 3.27 -6.07 -2.30
C ASN A 99 3.79 -7.25 -1.47
N CYS A 100 2.91 -8.11 -0.98
CA CYS A 100 3.30 -9.25 -0.17
C CYS A 100 3.72 -10.46 -1.00
N TYR A 101 2.99 -10.83 -2.05
CA TYR A 101 3.25 -12.10 -2.74
C TYR A 101 4.22 -12.00 -3.91
N TRP A 102 4.39 -10.82 -4.50
CA TRP A 102 5.24 -10.62 -5.68
C TRP A 102 6.33 -9.55 -5.50
N PRO A 103 7.07 -9.51 -4.37
CA PRO A 103 8.05 -8.45 -4.12
C PRO A 103 9.15 -8.33 -5.20
N GLN A 104 9.41 -9.41 -5.95
CA GLN A 104 10.33 -9.45 -7.08
C GLN A 104 9.82 -8.76 -8.36
N GLU A 105 8.50 -8.56 -8.50
CA GLU A 105 7.88 -8.02 -9.71
C GLU A 105 7.85 -6.48 -9.66
N GLY A 106 8.99 -5.84 -9.91
CA GLY A 106 9.18 -4.39 -9.73
C GLY A 106 8.08 -3.53 -10.37
N GLN A 107 7.64 -3.84 -11.59
CA GLN A 107 6.58 -3.07 -12.27
C GLN A 107 5.21 -3.20 -11.59
N VAL A 108 4.92 -4.35 -10.99
CA VAL A 108 3.69 -4.54 -10.22
C VAL A 108 3.77 -3.65 -8.97
N GLN A 109 4.91 -3.65 -8.29
CA GLN A 109 5.09 -2.85 -7.08
C GLN A 109 5.01 -1.35 -7.32
N GLU A 110 5.67 -0.85 -8.35
CA GLU A 110 5.56 0.54 -8.76
C GLU A 110 4.10 0.96 -8.98
N ASN A 111 3.33 0.14 -9.70
CA ASN A 111 1.94 0.47 -9.99
C ASN A 111 1.04 0.33 -8.75
N ALA A 112 1.30 -0.63 -7.86
CA ALA A 112 0.56 -0.78 -6.61
C ALA A 112 0.78 0.44 -5.70
N THR A 113 2.03 0.90 -5.56
CA THR A 113 2.35 2.11 -4.80
C THR A 113 1.74 3.36 -5.44
N LEU A 114 1.76 3.47 -6.77
CA LEU A 114 1.13 4.57 -7.50
C LEU A 114 -0.38 4.63 -7.27
N VAL A 115 -1.09 3.49 -7.27
CA VAL A 115 -2.52 3.45 -6.96
C VAL A 115 -2.78 4.01 -5.57
N LEU A 116 -2.07 3.54 -4.53
CA LEU A 116 -2.23 4.03 -3.16
C LEU A 116 -1.97 5.54 -3.05
N LEU A 117 -0.87 6.02 -3.64
CA LEU A 117 -0.51 7.43 -3.62
C LEU A 117 -1.52 8.29 -4.38
N SER A 118 -2.02 7.80 -5.51
CA SER A 118 -3.02 8.51 -6.32
C SER A 118 -4.32 8.72 -5.55
N LEU A 119 -4.76 7.74 -4.75
CA LEU A 119 -5.93 7.86 -3.89
C LEU A 119 -5.68 8.86 -2.75
N ALA A 120 -4.54 8.74 -2.06
CA ALA A 120 -4.18 9.58 -0.92
C ALA A 120 -4.08 11.08 -1.27
N LYS A 121 -3.63 11.39 -2.50
CA LYS A 121 -3.48 12.78 -3.00
C LYS A 121 -4.79 13.48 -3.33
N ARG A 122 -5.93 12.79 -3.33
CA ARG A 122 -7.21 13.36 -3.81
C ARG A 122 -7.97 14.20 -2.79
N GLY A 123 -7.58 14.16 -1.53
CA GLY A 123 -8.14 15.02 -0.47
C GLY A 123 -8.57 14.25 0.76
N SER A 124 -9.02 15.01 1.76
CA SER A 124 -9.29 14.52 3.12
C SER A 124 -10.29 13.36 3.14
N ASN A 125 -11.42 13.47 2.45
CA ASN A 125 -12.44 12.40 2.43
C ASN A 125 -11.89 11.05 1.95
N LEU A 126 -11.01 11.04 0.94
CA LEU A 126 -10.40 9.80 0.46
C LEU A 126 -9.36 9.27 1.44
N ARG A 127 -8.58 10.14 2.09
CA ARG A 127 -7.62 9.77 3.13
C ARG A 127 -8.30 9.13 4.34
N LEU A 128 -9.36 9.76 4.85
CA LEU A 128 -10.21 9.19 5.92
C LEU A 128 -10.81 7.84 5.49
N GLY A 129 -11.28 7.76 4.24
CA GLY A 129 -11.76 6.51 3.64
C GLY A 129 -10.69 5.41 3.67
N ILE A 130 -9.46 5.71 3.23
CA ILE A 130 -8.32 4.79 3.23
C ILE A 130 -7.98 4.30 4.64
N VAL A 131 -7.84 5.23 5.61
CA VAL A 131 -7.46 4.92 7.01
C VAL A 131 -8.50 4.05 7.72
N SER A 132 -9.77 4.16 7.31
CA SER A 132 -10.85 3.32 7.84
C SER A 132 -10.78 1.86 7.38
N ILE A 133 -10.01 1.54 6.33
CA ILE A 133 -9.94 0.20 5.76
C ILE A 133 -8.99 -0.71 6.58
N PRO A 134 -9.44 -1.91 7.02
CA PRO A 134 -8.60 -2.84 7.77
C PRO A 134 -7.31 -3.26 7.04
N GLN A 135 -7.38 -3.47 5.73
CA GLN A 135 -6.21 -3.85 4.91
C GLN A 135 -5.17 -2.73 4.82
N PHE A 136 -5.59 -1.46 4.96
CA PHE A 136 -4.64 -0.35 5.05
C PHE A 136 -3.88 -0.40 6.37
N ARG A 137 -4.59 -0.64 7.48
CA ARG A 137 -3.97 -0.84 8.80
C ARG A 137 -3.00 -2.01 8.77
N GLN A 138 -3.38 -3.13 8.14
CA GLN A 138 -2.48 -4.28 7.97
C GLN A 138 -1.21 -3.90 7.18
N LEU A 139 -1.34 -3.12 6.11
CA LEU A 139 -0.20 -2.61 5.34
C LEU A 139 0.73 -1.73 6.20
N VAL A 140 0.17 -0.84 7.02
CA VAL A 140 0.93 -0.01 7.97
C VAL A 140 1.67 -0.87 9.00
N ILE A 141 0.99 -1.89 9.55
CA ILE A 141 1.60 -2.80 10.52
C ILE A 141 2.75 -3.57 9.90
N TYR A 142 2.60 -4.08 8.67
CA TYR A 142 3.67 -4.76 7.95
C TYR A 142 4.86 -3.83 7.70
N PHE A 143 4.59 -2.57 7.35
CA PHE A 143 5.63 -1.56 7.28
C PHE A 143 6.36 -1.40 8.62
N CYS A 144 5.65 -1.14 9.73
CA CYS A 144 6.26 -0.92 11.04
C CYS A 144 7.09 -2.13 11.52
N LEU A 145 6.56 -3.35 11.37
CA LEU A 145 7.25 -4.58 11.78
C LEU A 145 8.52 -4.81 10.95
N THR A 146 8.47 -4.57 9.64
CA THR A 146 9.61 -4.82 8.74
C THR A 146 10.58 -3.64 8.60
N CYS A 147 10.22 -2.46 9.10
CA CYS A 147 11.04 -1.24 9.06
C CYS A 147 12.40 -1.46 9.74
N GLY A 148 13.52 -1.22 9.07
CA GLY A 148 14.83 -1.46 9.68
C GLY A 148 15.23 -2.94 9.80
N ILE A 149 14.54 -3.86 9.12
CA ILE A 149 15.03 -5.23 8.96
C ILE A 149 15.69 -5.35 7.59
N ARG A 150 17.01 -5.59 7.57
CA ARG A 150 17.83 -5.85 6.37
C ARG A 150 17.29 -7.03 5.55
N HIS A 151 17.43 -7.00 4.23
CA HIS A 151 17.06 -8.11 3.34
C HIS A 151 17.94 -9.34 3.53
N SER A 152 19.21 -9.15 3.91
CA SER A 152 20.15 -10.22 4.24
C SER A 152 19.82 -10.98 5.53
N ALA A 153 18.84 -10.54 6.33
CA ALA A 153 18.46 -11.22 7.57
C ALA A 153 18.00 -12.66 7.29
N SER A 154 18.57 -13.61 8.04
CA SER A 154 18.13 -15.01 8.04
C SER A 154 16.65 -15.14 8.41
N ASN A 155 16.04 -16.29 8.16
CA ASN A 155 14.63 -16.48 8.51
C ASN A 155 14.43 -16.41 10.03
N GLU A 156 15.33 -17.02 10.78
CA GLU A 156 15.31 -17.04 12.25
C GLU A 156 15.47 -15.62 12.83
N GLU A 157 16.41 -14.85 12.28
CA GLU A 157 16.63 -13.46 12.69
C GLU A 157 15.41 -12.57 12.35
N PHE A 158 14.83 -12.75 11.17
CA PHE A 158 13.64 -12.02 10.73
C PHE A 158 12.45 -12.29 11.66
N GLU A 159 12.13 -13.56 11.90
CA GLU A 159 11.01 -13.95 12.76
C GLU A 159 11.21 -13.45 14.19
N ALA A 160 12.43 -13.57 14.74
CA ALA A 160 12.74 -13.05 16.07
C ALA A 160 12.56 -11.52 16.16
N MET A 161 13.02 -10.76 15.16
CA MET A 161 12.83 -9.31 15.11
C MET A 161 11.35 -8.92 14.99
N VAL A 162 10.59 -9.60 14.13
CA VAL A 162 9.15 -9.38 13.97
C VAL A 162 8.42 -9.67 15.28
N GLN A 163 8.71 -10.79 15.93
CA GLN A 163 8.10 -11.17 17.21
C GLN A 163 8.39 -10.14 18.30
N ASN A 164 9.65 -9.68 18.40
CA ASN A 164 10.07 -8.67 19.38
C ASN A 164 9.35 -7.33 19.17
N LYS A 165 9.21 -6.89 17.91
CA LYS A 165 8.48 -5.66 17.58
C LYS A 165 6.97 -5.80 17.70
N ALA A 166 6.44 -6.98 17.41
CA ALA A 166 5.02 -7.27 17.56
C ALA A 166 4.60 -7.10 19.03
N GLY A 167 5.47 -7.50 19.97
CA GLY A 167 5.29 -7.33 21.40
C GLY A 167 3.91 -7.81 21.86
N ASN A 168 3.29 -7.09 22.80
CA ASN A 168 1.89 -7.29 23.19
C ASN A 168 0.89 -6.56 22.27
N ASN A 169 1.37 -5.60 21.47
CA ASN A 169 0.52 -4.69 20.69
C ASN A 169 -0.18 -5.38 19.52
N TYR A 170 0.41 -6.47 19.01
CA TYR A 170 -0.10 -7.21 17.85
C TYR A 170 -0.39 -8.70 18.14
N GLN A 171 -0.38 -9.12 19.41
CA GLN A 171 -0.58 -10.52 19.83
C GLN A 171 -1.91 -11.14 19.38
N ASN A 172 -2.96 -10.32 19.24
CA ASN A 172 -4.28 -10.77 18.81
C ASN A 172 -4.49 -10.69 17.29
N MET A 173 -3.50 -10.22 16.53
CA MET A 173 -3.58 -10.18 15.07
C MET A 173 -3.02 -11.47 14.49
N ASN A 174 -3.80 -12.11 13.62
CA ASN A 174 -3.34 -13.24 12.83
C ASN A 174 -2.35 -12.73 11.76
N LEU A 175 -1.08 -12.60 12.14
CA LEU A 175 -0.01 -12.14 11.27
C LEU A 175 0.44 -13.31 10.36
N ASP A 176 0.11 -13.24 9.07
CA ASP A 176 0.67 -14.15 8.09
C ASP A 176 2.16 -13.83 7.86
N VAL A 177 3.02 -14.69 8.43
CA VAL A 177 4.49 -14.58 8.33
C VAL A 177 4.96 -14.62 6.87
N ASN A 178 4.28 -15.34 5.99
CA ASN A 178 4.65 -15.39 4.57
C ASN A 178 4.42 -14.05 3.89
N MET A 179 3.29 -13.41 4.18
CA MET A 179 3.01 -12.06 3.67
C MET A 179 4.00 -11.04 4.22
N LEU A 180 4.30 -11.10 5.52
CA LEU A 180 5.31 -10.25 6.16
C LEU A 180 6.70 -10.43 5.54
N ARG A 181 7.11 -11.67 5.27
CA ARG A 181 8.41 -11.97 4.63
C ARG A 181 8.46 -11.45 3.21
N GLY A 182 7.35 -11.55 2.48
CA GLY A 182 7.24 -11.01 1.15
C GLY A 182 7.30 -9.48 1.14
N PHE A 183 6.53 -8.81 2.00
CA PHE A 183 6.59 -7.36 2.20
C PHE A 183 8.01 -6.90 2.62
N HIS A 184 8.66 -7.66 3.51
CA HIS A 184 10.04 -7.44 3.91
C HIS A 184 11.01 -7.48 2.73
N ARG A 185 10.76 -8.25 1.68
CA ARG A 185 11.63 -8.37 0.50
C ARG A 185 11.41 -7.30 -0.56
N LEU A 186 10.46 -6.38 -0.36
CA LEU A 186 10.25 -5.28 -1.29
C LEU A 186 11.53 -4.46 -1.46
N PRO A 187 11.88 -4.03 -2.69
CA PRO A 187 13.02 -3.15 -2.92
C PRO A 187 12.94 -1.89 -2.04
N TYR A 188 14.07 -1.42 -1.51
CA TYR A 188 14.09 -0.30 -0.57
C TYR A 188 13.48 0.99 -1.14
N GLU A 189 13.68 1.25 -2.44
CA GLU A 189 13.05 2.37 -3.13
C GLU A 189 11.51 2.26 -3.11
N ILE A 190 10.97 1.05 -3.31
CA ILE A 190 9.52 0.81 -3.25
C ILE A 190 9.02 1.00 -1.82
N LYS A 191 9.75 0.54 -0.80
CA LYS A 191 9.39 0.79 0.61
C LYS A 191 9.35 2.30 0.92
N GLY A 192 10.30 3.08 0.40
CA GLY A 192 10.29 4.54 0.51
C GLY A 192 9.03 5.15 -0.13
N LYS A 193 8.70 4.77 -1.37
CA LYS A 193 7.48 5.24 -2.05
C LYS A 193 6.19 4.80 -1.34
N LEU A 194 6.16 3.60 -0.76
CA LEU A 194 5.04 3.12 0.05
C LEU A 194 4.90 3.94 1.33
N LEU A 195 6.01 4.27 1.99
CA LEU A 195 6.00 5.16 3.14
C LEU A 195 5.40 6.52 2.76
N THR A 196 5.80 7.11 1.63
CA THR A 196 5.17 8.36 1.13
C THR A 196 3.65 8.20 1.02
N ALA A 197 3.16 7.11 0.43
CA ALA A 197 1.73 6.85 0.28
C ALA A 197 1.03 6.68 1.63
N ILE A 198 1.67 5.99 2.60
CA ILE A 198 1.15 5.81 3.96
C ILE A 198 1.07 7.16 4.68
N LEU A 199 2.16 7.92 4.73
CA LEU A 199 2.20 9.23 5.39
C LEU A 199 1.20 10.19 4.77
N THR A 200 1.10 10.22 3.44
CA THR A 200 0.09 11.01 2.74
C THR A 200 -1.31 10.60 3.15
N SER A 201 -1.60 9.29 3.24
CA SER A 201 -2.91 8.78 3.62
C SER A 201 -3.29 9.12 5.07
N CYS A 202 -2.30 9.13 5.97
CA CYS A 202 -2.49 9.44 7.39
C CYS A 202 -2.37 10.95 7.71
N GLY A 203 -2.38 11.83 6.70
CA GLY A 203 -2.13 13.28 6.87
C GLY A 203 -3.26 14.08 7.55
N GLU A 204 -4.34 13.44 7.99
CA GLU A 204 -5.50 14.10 8.60
C GLU A 204 -5.28 14.31 10.11
N LYS A 205 -4.90 15.54 10.49
CA LYS A 205 -4.52 15.89 11.87
C LYS A 205 -5.66 15.84 12.89
N GLU A 206 -6.90 15.97 12.42
CA GLU A 206 -8.09 15.99 13.27
C GLU A 206 -8.66 14.58 13.51
N ASP A 207 -8.16 13.57 12.78
CA ASP A 207 -8.60 12.19 12.90
C ASP A 207 -7.62 11.37 13.78
N GLU A 208 -8.12 10.84 14.89
CA GLU A 208 -7.32 10.09 15.87
C GLU A 208 -6.69 8.84 15.26
N ALA A 209 -7.42 8.13 14.40
CA ALA A 209 -6.93 6.94 13.73
C ALA A 209 -5.77 7.24 12.77
N SER A 210 -5.90 8.32 11.99
CA SER A 210 -4.85 8.81 11.09
C SER A 210 -3.61 9.20 11.88
N CYS A 211 -3.76 9.95 12.97
CA CYS A 211 -2.65 10.34 13.84
C CYS A 211 -1.96 9.13 14.48
N ALA A 212 -2.72 8.14 14.95
CA ALA A 212 -2.16 6.93 15.55
C ALA A 212 -1.29 6.16 14.54
N LEU A 213 -1.81 5.89 13.34
CA LEU A 213 -1.06 5.19 12.29
C LEU A 213 0.17 5.98 11.81
N LEU A 214 0.06 7.30 11.74
CA LEU A 214 1.17 8.19 11.41
C LEU A 214 2.28 8.09 12.46
N ASN A 215 1.92 8.18 13.75
CA ASN A 215 2.86 8.08 14.85
C ASN A 215 3.54 6.70 14.91
N ASP A 216 2.81 5.63 14.66
CA ASP A 216 3.37 4.27 14.58
C ASP A 216 4.45 4.17 13.49
N CYS A 217 4.17 4.71 12.29
CA CYS A 217 5.14 4.73 11.18
C CYS A 217 6.40 5.53 11.52
N LEU A 218 6.22 6.74 12.07
CA LEU A 218 7.35 7.62 12.40
C LEU A 218 8.18 7.06 13.55
N THR A 219 7.54 6.43 14.54
CA THR A 219 8.22 5.74 15.64
C THR A 219 9.03 4.56 15.10
N ALA A 220 8.44 3.71 14.24
CA ALA A 220 9.15 2.60 13.63
C ALA A 220 10.36 3.05 12.80
N LEU A 221 10.26 4.18 12.08
CA LEU A 221 11.37 4.77 11.34
C LEU A 221 12.46 5.30 12.27
N HIS A 222 12.06 6.05 13.31
CA HIS A 222 12.97 6.59 14.31
C HIS A 222 13.74 5.48 15.02
N ASP A 223 13.07 4.41 15.41
CA ASP A 223 13.66 3.28 16.13
C ASP A 223 14.64 2.51 15.25
N ALA A 224 14.30 2.30 13.97
CA ALA A 224 15.20 1.69 13.00
C ALA A 224 16.50 2.49 12.84
N PHE A 225 16.38 3.81 12.67
CA PHE A 225 17.54 4.70 12.54
C PHE A 225 18.37 4.77 13.84
N SER A 226 17.69 4.93 14.98
CA SER A 226 18.34 5.00 16.29
C SER A 226 19.10 3.72 16.62
N SER A 227 18.55 2.56 16.26
CA SER A 227 19.23 1.27 16.40
C SER A 227 20.53 1.22 15.60
N LEU A 228 20.50 1.64 14.32
CA LEU A 228 21.70 1.74 13.49
C LEU A 228 22.75 2.67 14.10
N VAL A 229 22.35 3.88 14.51
CA VAL A 229 23.25 4.86 15.12
C VAL A 229 23.89 4.31 16.39
N ASN A 230 23.10 3.66 17.26
CA ASN A 230 23.61 3.10 18.51
C ASN A 230 24.64 1.97 18.26
N VAL A 231 24.34 1.05 17.34
CA VAL A 231 25.23 -0.06 16.99
C VAL A 231 26.57 0.44 16.41
N LEU A 232 26.55 1.52 15.63
CA LEU A 232 27.74 2.16 15.09
C LEU A 232 28.52 2.95 16.16
N ALA A 233 27.83 3.73 17.00
CA ALA A 233 28.45 4.54 18.05
C ALA A 233 29.13 3.69 19.12
N THR A 234 28.51 2.55 19.48
CA THR A 234 29.05 1.59 20.44
C THR A 234 30.09 0.64 19.85
N LYS A 235 30.41 0.79 18.54
CA LYS A 235 31.34 -0.07 17.80
C LYS A 235 30.98 -1.56 17.82
N GLN A 236 29.71 -1.90 18.08
CA GLN A 236 29.21 -3.27 17.96
C GLN A 236 29.22 -3.74 16.50
N MET A 237 29.11 -2.81 15.55
CA MET A 237 29.31 -3.06 14.13
C MET A 237 30.26 -2.01 13.55
N LYS A 238 31.18 -2.45 12.68
CA LYS A 238 32.05 -1.54 11.94
C LYS A 238 31.24 -0.87 10.81
N PRO A 239 31.45 0.42 10.50
CA PRO A 239 30.78 1.10 9.38
C PRO A 239 31.00 0.40 8.02
N ASP A 240 32.13 -0.28 7.85
CA ASP A 240 32.45 -0.99 6.61
C ASP A 240 31.78 -2.36 6.47
N ASN A 241 31.14 -2.86 7.53
CA ASN A 241 30.37 -4.10 7.48
C ASN A 241 29.25 -3.96 6.45
N MET A 242 29.06 -5.00 5.63
CA MET A 242 28.00 -5.08 4.62
C MET A 242 26.61 -4.86 5.24
N ASP A 243 26.41 -5.38 6.45
CA ASP A 243 25.18 -5.26 7.23
C ASP A 243 24.88 -3.82 7.64
N ALA A 244 25.91 -3.09 8.07
CA ALA A 244 25.80 -1.68 8.42
C ALA A 244 25.46 -0.84 7.19
N LYS A 245 26.11 -1.12 6.06
CA LYS A 245 25.88 -0.45 4.78
C LYS A 245 24.46 -0.70 4.27
N GLU A 246 24.00 -1.93 4.31
CA GLU A 246 22.65 -2.29 3.89
C GLU A 246 21.58 -1.61 4.75
N MET A 247 21.75 -1.63 6.08
CA MET A 247 20.85 -0.95 7.01
C MET A 247 20.84 0.57 6.81
N ALA A 248 22.00 1.17 6.53
CA ALA A 248 22.09 2.58 6.17
C ALA A 248 21.34 2.89 4.87
N CYS A 249 21.52 2.07 3.82
CA CYS A 249 20.78 2.20 2.56
C CYS A 249 19.26 2.12 2.76
N LEU A 250 18.80 1.17 3.59
CA LEU A 250 17.39 1.06 3.97
C LEU A 250 16.91 2.34 4.65
N CYS A 251 17.61 2.82 5.68
CA CYS A 251 17.21 4.03 6.40
C CYS A 251 17.15 5.25 5.46
N ILE A 252 18.17 5.46 4.61
CA ILE A 252 18.21 6.56 3.64
C ILE A 252 17.01 6.48 2.69
N SER A 253 16.74 5.30 2.12
CA SER A 253 15.60 5.12 1.21
C SER A 253 14.25 5.42 1.87
N LEU A 254 14.11 5.13 3.17
CA LEU A 254 12.92 5.48 3.94
C LEU A 254 12.84 6.99 4.20
N PHE A 255 13.95 7.66 4.54
CA PHE A 255 13.97 9.12 4.68
C PHE A 255 13.65 9.85 3.38
N ASP A 256 14.12 9.34 2.24
CA ASP A 256 13.72 9.85 0.92
C ASP A 256 12.20 9.77 0.76
N GLY A 257 11.57 8.67 1.22
CA GLY A 257 10.12 8.51 1.24
C GLY A 257 9.37 9.53 2.11
N VAL A 258 9.97 10.01 3.20
CA VAL A 258 9.38 11.07 4.04
C VAL A 258 9.44 12.43 3.35
N ALA A 259 10.46 12.67 2.52
CA ALA A 259 10.70 13.95 1.87
C ALA A 259 9.91 14.16 0.56
N LEU A 260 9.42 13.10 -0.07
CA LEU A 260 8.68 13.09 -1.35
C LEU A 260 7.19 13.45 -1.20
#